data_AF-A0A9Q0VQ73-F1
#
_entry.id   AF-A0A9Q0VQ73-F1
#
_cell.length_a   1.000
_cell.length_b   1.000
_cell.length_c   1.000
_cell.angle_alpha   90.00
_cell.angle_beta   90.00
_cell.angle_gamma   90.00
#
_symmetry.space_group_name_H-M   'P 1'
#
loop_
_entity.id
_entity.type
_entity.pdbx_description
1 polymer ?
#
loop_
_entity_poly.entity_id
_entity_poly.type
_entity_poly.pdbx_seq_one_letter_code
_entity_poly.pdbx_strand_id
1 'polypeptide(L)'
;MRKLKFHEKKLLKKVNFLDWKRENNHREAHVMQRYHIVERDDYKKYVVCIKLTNILKQMDPRDPFRVEMTDMLLEKLYNMGVIPSRKSLALCDRLSVSSFCRRRLSTVLMRLKFAEHLKEAVTYIEQGPSSCRS
;
A
#
# COMPACT_ATOMS: atom_id res chain seq x y z
N MET A 1 24.81 6.87 -16.61
CA MET A 1 24.64 6.96 -18.08
C MET A 1 24.94 8.38 -18.54
N ARG A 2 25.54 8.53 -19.72
CA ARG A 2 25.81 9.84 -20.32
C ARG A 2 24.50 10.50 -20.78
N LYS A 3 24.40 11.83 -20.64
CA LYS A 3 23.26 12.61 -21.14
C LYS A 3 23.30 12.65 -22.69
N LEU A 4 22.23 12.18 -23.33
CA LEU A 4 22.08 12.20 -24.79
C LEU A 4 22.01 13.63 -25.32
N LYS A 5 22.67 13.89 -26.45
CA LYS A 5 22.59 15.14 -27.19
C LYS A 5 21.22 15.27 -27.87
N PHE A 6 20.87 16.49 -28.29
CA PHE A 6 19.55 16.78 -28.86
C PHE A 6 19.18 15.90 -30.07
N HIS A 7 20.12 15.67 -30.98
CA HIS A 7 19.91 14.81 -32.16
C HIS A 7 19.73 13.34 -31.78
N GLU A 8 20.51 12.84 -30.81
CA GLU A 8 20.39 11.47 -30.30
C GLU A 8 19.06 11.26 -29.59
N LYS A 9 18.61 12.24 -28.79
CA LYS A 9 17.30 12.20 -28.13
C LYS A 9 16.14 12.26 -29.12
N LYS A 10 16.31 12.93 -30.27
CA LYS A 10 15.31 12.98 -31.35
C LYS A 10 15.15 11.62 -32.03
N LEU A 11 16.24 10.86 -32.18
CA LEU A 11 16.23 9.49 -32.72
C LEU A 11 15.72 8.48 -31.68
N LEU A 12 16.14 8.61 -30.42
CA LEU A 12 15.89 7.66 -29.33
C LEU A 12 14.71 8.08 -28.43
N LYS A 13 13.58 8.49 -29.02
CA LYS A 13 12.41 8.98 -28.25
C LYS A 13 11.71 7.90 -27.42
N LYS A 14 11.78 6.63 -27.84
CA LYS A 14 11.14 5.49 -27.16
C LYS A 14 12.10 4.71 -26.25
N VAL A 15 13.39 5.05 -26.26
CA VAL A 15 14.40 4.33 -25.48
C VAL A 15 14.55 5.01 -24.14
N ASN A 16 13.88 4.47 -23.13
CA ASN A 16 14.13 4.80 -21.75
C ASN A 16 14.51 3.51 -21.02
N PHE A 17 15.77 3.41 -20.61
CA PHE A 17 16.31 2.21 -19.96
C PHE A 17 15.85 2.06 -18.52
N LEU A 18 15.40 3.15 -17.89
CA LEU A 18 14.95 3.16 -16.50
C LEU A 18 13.43 3.02 -16.39
N ASP A 19 12.69 3.48 -17.40
CA ASP A 19 11.23 3.49 -17.38
C ASP A 19 10.64 2.74 -18.55
N TRP A 20 10.19 1.52 -18.27
CA TRP A 20 9.45 0.70 -19.22
C TRP A 20 7.95 0.89 -19.01
N LYS A 21 7.22 1.31 -20.06
CA LYS A 21 5.76 1.61 -19.97
C LYS A 21 4.89 0.49 -19.40
N ARG A 22 5.36 -0.76 -19.46
CA ARG A 22 4.64 -1.93 -18.95
C ARG A 22 4.88 -2.16 -17.45
N GLU A 23 5.94 -1.58 -16.90
CA GLU A 23 6.29 -1.66 -15.48
C GLU A 23 5.82 -0.41 -14.75
N ASN A 24 4.65 -0.47 -14.11
CA ASN A 24 4.17 0.55 -13.17
C ASN A 24 4.98 0.54 -11.84
N ASN A 25 6.25 0.15 -11.90
CA ASN A 25 7.14 -0.18 -10.78
C ASN A 25 7.57 1.07 -9.99
N HIS A 26 7.54 2.25 -10.62
CA HIS A 26 7.90 3.52 -9.96
C HIS A 26 7.00 3.85 -8.77
N ARG A 27 5.68 3.62 -8.89
CA ARG A 27 4.73 3.88 -7.79
C ARG A 27 4.93 2.89 -6.65
N GLU A 28 5.15 1.63 -6.98
CA GLU A 28 5.45 0.58 -6.00
C GLU A 28 6.73 0.90 -5.24
N ALA A 29 7.85 1.12 -5.95
CA ALA A 29 9.14 1.43 -5.35
C ALA A 29 9.08 2.68 -4.47
N HIS A 30 8.40 3.73 -4.92
CA HIS A 30 8.24 4.96 -4.14
C HIS A 30 7.43 4.74 -2.85
N VAL A 31 6.36 3.94 -2.89
CA VAL A 31 5.57 3.62 -1.68
C VAL A 31 6.36 2.71 -0.74
N MET A 32 7.08 1.72 -1.28
CA MET A 32 7.94 0.83 -0.50
C MET A 32 9.04 1.61 0.21
N GLN A 33 9.71 2.53 -0.48
CA GLN A 33 10.74 3.38 0.10
C GLN A 33 10.17 4.30 1.18
N ARG A 34 9.02 4.93 0.91
CA ARG A 34 8.38 5.87 1.85
C ARG A 34 8.00 5.22 3.18
N TYR A 35 7.48 3.99 3.15
CA TYR A 35 7.02 3.29 4.35
C TYR A 35 7.96 2.19 4.84
N HIS A 36 9.17 2.13 4.27
CA HIS A 36 10.19 1.12 4.59
C HIS A 36 9.63 -0.32 4.56
N ILE A 37 8.94 -0.67 3.48
CA ILE A 37 8.42 -2.03 3.28
C ILE A 37 9.58 -2.89 2.78
N VAL A 38 10.02 -3.83 3.62
CA VAL A 38 11.15 -4.72 3.33
C VAL A 38 10.76 -5.77 2.28
N GLU A 39 9.60 -6.40 2.45
CA GLU A 39 9.18 -7.52 1.62
C GLU A 39 8.23 -7.06 0.51
N ARG A 40 8.54 -7.39 -0.75
CA ARG A 40 7.70 -7.00 -1.90
C ARG A 40 6.34 -7.72 -1.90
N ASP A 41 6.27 -8.89 -1.26
CA ASP A 41 5.05 -9.69 -1.19
C ASP A 41 3.93 -8.99 -0.37
N ASP A 42 4.31 -8.29 0.70
CA ASP A 42 3.40 -7.45 1.48
C ASP A 42 2.67 -6.43 0.60
N TYR A 43 3.40 -5.75 -0.28
CA TYR A 43 2.80 -4.76 -1.18
C TYR A 43 1.77 -5.41 -2.11
N LYS A 44 2.07 -6.59 -2.65
CA LYS A 44 1.15 -7.33 -3.52
C LYS A 44 -0.13 -7.75 -2.78
N LYS A 45 -0.03 -8.19 -1.52
CA LYS A 45 -1.18 -8.55 -0.68
C LYS A 45 -2.17 -7.37 -0.53
N TYR A 46 -1.67 -6.16 -0.27
CA TYR A 46 -2.53 -4.98 -0.18
C TYR A 46 -3.18 -4.61 -1.51
N VAL A 47 -2.47 -4.78 -2.63
CA VAL A 47 -3.04 -4.58 -3.97
C VAL A 47 -4.16 -5.58 -4.24
N VAL A 48 -4.01 -6.85 -3.85
CA VAL A 48 -5.07 -7.86 -3.97
C VAL A 48 -6.29 -7.46 -3.14
N CYS A 49 -6.12 -7.00 -1.91
CA CYS A 49 -7.23 -6.53 -1.08
C CYS A 49 -8.03 -5.40 -1.75
N ILE A 50 -7.34 -4.43 -2.36
CA ILE A 50 -8.00 -3.34 -3.11
C ILE A 50 -8.72 -3.90 -4.34
N LYS A 51 -8.11 -4.83 -5.07
CA LYS A 51 -8.76 -5.48 -6.23
C LYS A 51 -10.04 -6.21 -5.83
N LEU A 52 -10.06 -6.91 -4.70
CA LEU A 52 -11.26 -7.58 -4.18
C LEU A 52 -12.40 -6.58 -3.96
N THR A 53 -12.11 -5.40 -3.39
CA THR A 53 -13.14 -4.35 -3.24
C THR A 53 -13.71 -3.86 -4.56
N ASN A 54 -12.89 -3.81 -5.62
CA ASN A 54 -13.34 -3.41 -6.94
C ASN A 54 -14.17 -4.49 -7.63
N ILE A 55 -13.83 -5.77 -7.43
CA ILE A 55 -14.61 -6.90 -7.95
C ILE A 55 -16.00 -6.92 -7.31
N LEU A 56 -16.08 -6.78 -5.98
CA LEU A 56 -17.36 -6.71 -5.27
C LEU A 56 -18.24 -5.53 -5.75
N LYS A 57 -17.62 -4.42 -6.19
CA LYS A 57 -18.36 -3.29 -6.76
C LYS A 57 -18.99 -3.59 -8.11
N GLN A 58 -18.35 -4.43 -8.93
CA GLN A 58 -18.81 -4.78 -10.27
C GLN A 58 -19.95 -5.80 -10.29
N MET A 59 -20.18 -6.53 -9.18
CA MET A 59 -21.26 -7.50 -9.06
C MET A 59 -22.66 -6.85 -9.05
N ASP A 60 -23.72 -7.63 -9.22
CA ASP A 60 -25.08 -7.08 -9.09
C ASP A 60 -25.42 -6.74 -7.62
N PRO A 61 -26.03 -5.56 -7.33
CA PRO A 61 -26.38 -5.16 -5.97
C PRO A 61 -27.47 -6.03 -5.31
N ARG A 62 -28.22 -6.83 -6.07
CA ARG A 62 -29.33 -7.66 -5.57
C ARG A 62 -28.88 -9.06 -5.15
N ASP A 63 -27.65 -9.44 -5.46
CA ASP A 63 -27.11 -10.74 -5.07
C ASP A 63 -26.89 -10.80 -3.54
N PRO A 64 -27.52 -11.75 -2.81
CA PRO A 64 -27.32 -11.90 -1.38
C PRO A 64 -25.84 -12.14 -1.00
N PHE A 65 -25.07 -12.82 -1.85
CA PHE A 65 -23.64 -13.06 -1.62
C PHE A 65 -22.84 -11.76 -1.60
N ARG A 66 -23.21 -10.79 -2.45
CA ARG A 66 -22.57 -9.48 -2.44
C ARG A 66 -22.79 -8.77 -1.11
N VAL A 67 -24.00 -8.82 -0.57
CA VAL A 67 -24.37 -8.12 0.68
C VAL A 67 -23.57 -8.69 1.85
N GLU A 68 -23.56 -10.01 2.00
CA GLU A 68 -22.81 -10.70 3.06
C GLU A 68 -21.31 -10.42 2.97
N MET A 69 -20.71 -10.60 1.78
CA MET A 69 -19.28 -10.37 1.57
C MET A 69 -18.88 -8.91 1.77
N THR A 70 -19.76 -7.97 1.39
CA THR A 70 -19.53 -6.53 1.59
C THR A 70 -19.52 -6.18 3.07
N ASP A 71 -20.44 -6.74 3.86
CA ASP A 71 -20.52 -6.49 5.30
C ASP A 71 -19.28 -7.05 6.02
N MET A 72 -18.91 -8.30 5.73
CA MET A 72 -17.68 -8.92 6.24
C MET A 72 -16.42 -8.13 5.88
N LEU A 73 -16.36 -7.59 4.66
CA LEU A 73 -15.23 -6.78 4.21
C LEU A 73 -15.18 -5.43 4.95
N LEU A 74 -16.31 -4.75 5.11
CA LEU A 74 -16.39 -3.47 5.81
C LEU A 74 -16.06 -3.62 7.30
N GLU A 75 -16.49 -4.71 7.92
CA GLU A 75 -16.14 -5.04 9.29
C GLU A 75 -14.63 -5.24 9.45
N LYS A 76 -14.01 -6.07 8.59
CA LYS A 76 -12.55 -6.29 8.62
C LYS A 76 -11.76 -5.01 8.38
N LEU A 77 -12.17 -4.19 7.41
CA LEU A 77 -11.49 -2.93 7.10
C LEU A 77 -11.61 -1.90 8.23
N TYR A 78 -12.74 -1.89 8.93
CA TYR A 78 -12.93 -1.06 10.11
C TYR A 78 -12.10 -1.55 11.30
N ASN A 79 -12.07 -2.86 11.55
CA ASN A 79 -11.30 -3.45 12.65
C ASN A 79 -9.78 -3.24 12.46
N MET A 80 -9.29 -3.26 11.22
CA MET A 80 -7.91 -2.86 10.91
C MET A 80 -7.67 -1.33 11.04
N GLY A 81 -8.74 -0.54 11.13
CA GLY A 81 -8.70 0.92 11.23
C GLY A 81 -8.28 1.62 9.93
N VAL A 82 -8.48 0.97 8.78
CA VAL A 82 -8.21 1.55 7.46
C VAL A 82 -9.34 2.50 7.06
N ILE A 83 -10.58 2.19 7.45
CA ILE A 83 -11.76 3.01 7.21
C ILE A 83 -12.33 3.49 8.55
N PRO A 84 -12.77 4.77 8.67
CA PRO A 84 -13.34 5.30 9.91
C PRO A 84 -14.80 4.91 10.16
N SER A 85 -15.51 4.32 9.19
CA SER A 85 -16.94 3.98 9.29
C SER A 85 -17.29 2.77 8.44
N ARG A 86 -18.26 1.97 8.90
CA ARG A 86 -18.76 0.77 8.21
C ARG A 86 -19.91 1.05 7.23
N LYS A 87 -20.40 2.29 7.15
CA LYS A 87 -21.69 2.58 6.50
C LYS A 87 -21.65 2.71 4.98
N SER A 88 -20.49 2.94 4.36
CA SER A 88 -20.41 3.30 2.95
C SER A 88 -19.28 2.61 2.19
N LEU A 89 -19.66 1.91 1.12
CA LEU A 89 -18.75 1.33 0.14
C LEU A 89 -18.01 2.40 -0.70
N ALA A 90 -18.49 3.64 -0.70
CA ALA A 90 -17.80 4.76 -1.38
C ALA A 90 -16.47 5.10 -0.70
N LEU A 91 -16.32 4.81 0.60
CA LEU A 91 -15.05 4.96 1.30
C LEU A 91 -14.00 4.00 0.73
N CYS A 92 -14.42 2.85 0.20
CA CYS A 92 -13.53 1.90 -0.45
C CYS A 92 -12.92 2.44 -1.76
N ASP A 93 -13.51 3.44 -2.43
CA ASP A 93 -12.92 4.05 -3.64
C ASP A 93 -11.65 4.84 -3.33
N ARG A 94 -11.57 5.41 -2.13
CA ARG A 94 -10.43 6.19 -1.69
C ARG A 94 -9.31 5.31 -1.13
N LEU A 95 -9.52 3.99 -1.04
CA LEU A 95 -8.53 3.07 -0.51
C LEU A 95 -7.34 2.96 -1.46
N SER A 96 -6.18 3.29 -0.92
CA SER A 96 -4.89 3.11 -1.57
C SER A 96 -4.00 2.23 -0.71
N VAL A 97 -2.96 1.64 -1.32
CA VAL A 97 -1.98 0.83 -0.57
C VAL A 97 -1.36 1.64 0.58
N SER A 98 -1.16 2.94 0.37
CA SER A 98 -0.69 3.87 1.41
C SER A 98 -1.59 3.91 2.65
N SER A 99 -2.90 3.66 2.51
CA SER A 99 -3.85 3.65 3.63
C SER A 99 -3.56 2.47 4.57
N PHE A 100 -3.23 1.31 4.01
CA PHE A 100 -2.78 0.15 4.77
C PHE A 100 -1.39 0.38 5.38
N CYS A 101 -0.47 0.96 4.61
CA CYS A 101 0.90 1.22 5.11
C CYS A 101 0.92 2.11 6.36
N ARG A 102 0.02 3.10 6.47
CA ARG A 102 -0.11 3.98 7.65
C ARG A 102 -0.62 3.28 8.92
N ARG A 103 -1.13 2.06 8.81
CA ARG A 103 -1.60 1.24 9.94
C ARG A 103 -0.55 0.25 10.42
N ARG A 104 0.62 0.17 9.75
CA ARG A 104 1.75 -0.67 10.19
C ARG A 104 2.31 -0.15 11.51
N LEU A 105 2.75 -1.07 12.37
CA LEU A 105 3.30 -0.74 13.69
C LEU A 105 4.40 0.33 13.62
N SER A 106 5.34 0.21 12.69
CA SER A 106 6.42 1.19 12.49
C SER A 106 5.90 2.61 12.25
N THR A 107 4.87 2.76 11.40
CA THR A 107 4.24 4.06 11.13
C THR A 107 3.41 4.58 12.30
N VAL A 108 2.79 3.69 13.07
CA VAL A 108 2.01 4.05 14.25
C VAL A 108 2.94 4.52 15.37
N LEU A 109 4.07 3.85 15.59
CA LEU A 109 5.08 4.26 16.57
C LEU A 109 5.64 5.66 16.27
N MET A 110 5.96 5.94 15.01
CA MET A 110 6.39 7.28 14.58
C MET A 110 5.29 8.32 14.84
N ARG A 111 4.02 7.99 14.57
CA ARG A 111 2.89 8.90 14.81
C ARG A 111 2.64 9.17 16.29
N LEU A 112 2.90 8.18 17.15
CA LEU A 112 2.83 8.29 18.60
C LEU A 112 4.10 8.93 19.21
N LYS A 113 5.07 9.35 18.38
CA LYS A 113 6.34 9.96 18.78
C LYS A 113 7.26 9.05 19.62
N PHE A 114 7.17 7.73 19.43
CA PHE A 114 8.13 6.78 20.05
C PHE A 114 9.47 6.72 19.30
N ALA A 115 9.50 7.16 18.04
CA ALA A 115 10.71 7.25 17.21
C ALA A 115 10.59 8.46 16.28
N GLU A 116 11.70 9.13 16.01
CA GLU A 116 11.75 10.30 15.11
C GLU A 116 11.78 9.86 13.64
N HIS A 117 12.44 8.74 13.35
CA HIS A 117 12.59 8.22 12.00
C HIS A 117 11.95 6.85 11.81
N LEU A 118 11.37 6.62 10.62
CA LEU A 118 10.76 5.34 10.26
C LEU A 118 11.76 4.17 10.29
N LYS A 119 13.02 4.43 9.93
CA LYS A 119 14.08 3.41 9.94
C LYS A 119 14.39 2.94 11.37
N GLU A 120 14.50 3.89 12.30
CA GLU A 120 14.71 3.58 13.73
C GLU A 120 13.52 2.83 14.31
N ALA A 121 12.29 3.23 13.97
CA ALA A 121 11.10 2.52 14.40
C ALA A 121 11.10 1.05 13.95
N VAL A 122 11.56 0.75 12.74
CA VAL A 122 11.71 -0.62 12.24
C VAL A 122 12.80 -1.35 13.00
N THR A 123 13.96 -0.72 13.19
CA THR A 123 15.08 -1.29 13.96
C THR A 123 14.67 -1.62 15.41
N TYR A 124 13.88 -0.77 16.07
CA TYR A 124 13.38 -1.05 17.42
C TYR A 124 12.41 -2.24 17.45
N ILE A 125 11.57 -2.39 16.42
CA ILE A 125 10.68 -3.55 16.30
C ILE A 125 11.49 -4.83 16.08
N GLU A 126 12.51 -4.78 15.23
CA GLU A 126 13.36 -5.93 14.90
C GLU A 126 14.24 -6.36 16.09
N GLN A 127 14.77 -5.39 16.85
CA GLN A 127 15.57 -5.66 18.05
C GLN A 127 14.69 -6.17 19.20
N GLY A 128 13.46 -5.67 19.29
CA GLY A 128 12.46 -6.03 20.29
C GLY A 128 12.82 -5.56 21.71
N PRO A 129 11.86 -5.11 22.53
CA PRO A 129 12.11 -4.90 23.95
C PRO A 129 12.47 -6.24 24.58
N SER A 130 13.59 -6.28 25.29
CA SER A 130 14.10 -7.44 26.03
C SER A 130 13.13 -7.97 27.11
N SER A 131 12.04 -7.27 27.42
CA SER A 131 11.05 -7.66 28.44
C SER A 131 10.03 -8.72 28.01
N CYS A 132 9.97 -9.10 26.72
CA CYS A 132 9.03 -10.12 26.23
C CYS A 132 9.72 -11.42 25.80
N ARG A 133 11.00 -11.63 26.17
CA ARG A 133 11.75 -12.88 25.98
C ARG A 133 11.87 -13.70 27.27
N SER A 134 10.94 -13.55 28.21
CA SER A 134 10.87 -14.31 29.47
C SER A 134 9.65 -15.23 29.48
#